data_AF-A0A367XT11-F1
#
_entry.id   AF-A0A367XT11-F1
#
_cell.length_a   1.000
_cell.length_b   1.000
_cell.length_c   1.000
_cell.angle_alpha   90.00
_cell.angle_beta   90.00
_cell.angle_gamma   90.00
#
_symmetry.space_group_name_H-M   'P 1'
#
loop_
_entity.id
_entity.type
_entity.pdbx_description
1 polymer ?
#
loop_
_entity_poly.entity_id
_entity_poly.type
_entity_poly.pdbx_seq_one_letter_code
_entity_poly.pdbx_strand_id
1 'polypeptide(L)'
;MTTSNHDLAQVAWQARDHMYRAAADIRAARTALQEAERAMQWRSRAADAFTSRADDVVATTDGVAHRCDEAADALLNIGNYLVTR
;
A
#
# COMPACT_ATOMS: atom_id res chain seq x y z
N MET A 1 -29.76 16.61 4.18
CA MET A 1 -29.36 16.27 2.80
C MET A 1 -29.29 14.76 2.71
N THR A 2 -30.02 14.14 1.79
CA THR A 2 -29.93 12.69 1.52
C THR A 2 -28.80 12.47 0.52
N THR A 3 -27.71 11.83 0.95
CA THR A 3 -26.59 11.45 0.08
C THR A 3 -27.08 10.47 -0.98
N SER A 4 -26.81 10.73 -2.26
CA SER A 4 -27.23 9.84 -3.34
C SER A 4 -26.33 8.60 -3.42
N ASN A 5 -26.82 7.51 -4.00
CA ASN A 5 -25.99 6.32 -4.28
C ASN A 5 -24.77 6.68 -5.15
N HIS A 6 -24.93 7.65 -6.04
CA HIS A 6 -23.83 8.14 -6.87
C HIS A 6 -22.75 8.85 -6.05
N ASP A 7 -23.14 9.70 -5.09
CA ASP A 7 -22.18 10.36 -4.20
C ASP A 7 -21.44 9.34 -3.33
N LEU A 8 -22.14 8.31 -2.83
CA LEU A 8 -21.52 7.22 -2.07
C LEU A 8 -20.56 6.40 -2.94
N ALA A 9 -20.90 6.14 -4.21
CA ALA A 9 -20.01 5.46 -5.15
C ALA A 9 -18.75 6.28 -5.43
N GLN A 10 -18.89 7.60 -5.59
CA GLN A 10 -17.75 8.49 -5.79
C GLN A 10 -16.81 8.48 -4.59
N VAL A 11 -17.33 8.50 -3.36
CA VAL A 11 -16.53 8.35 -2.14
C VAL A 11 -15.81 7.00 -2.11
N ALA A 12 -16.48 5.91 -2.49
CA ALA A 12 -15.88 4.58 -2.53
C ALA A 12 -14.71 4.51 -3.54
N TRP A 13 -14.88 5.08 -4.75
CA TRP A 13 -13.81 5.13 -5.74
C TRP A 13 -12.64 6.04 -5.34
N GLN A 14 -12.91 7.17 -4.68
CA GLN A 14 -11.85 8.00 -4.11
C GLN A 14 -11.05 7.24 -3.04
N ALA A 15 -11.73 6.53 -2.14
CA ALA A 15 -11.07 5.71 -1.12
C ALA A 15 -10.24 4.58 -1.75
N ARG A 16 -10.72 3.95 -2.83
CA ARG A 16 -9.96 2.97 -3.62
C ARG A 16 -8.67 3.56 -4.16
N ASP A 17 -8.72 4.73 -4.77
CA ASP A 17 -7.54 5.38 -5.34
C ASP A 17 -6.51 5.70 -4.26
N HIS A 18 -6.96 6.10 -3.06
CA HIS A 18 -6.07 6.26 -1.91
C HIS A 18 -5.42 4.96 -1.47
N MET A 19 -6.15 3.84 -1.44
CA MET A 19 -5.60 2.53 -1.09
C MET A 19 -4.56 2.04 -2.11
N TYR A 20 -4.81 2.19 -3.41
CA TYR A 20 -3.81 1.84 -4.42
C TYR A 20 -2.56 2.71 -4.35
N ARG A 21 -2.71 4.02 -4.12
CA ARG A 21 -1.55 4.90 -3.93
C ARG A 21 -0.72 4.48 -2.72
N ALA A 22 -1.37 4.18 -1.59
CA ALA A 22 -0.68 3.69 -0.41
C ALA A 22 0.08 2.38 -0.68
N ALA A 23 -0.53 1.43 -1.40
CA ALA A 23 0.14 0.19 -1.81
C ALA A 23 1.36 0.45 -2.72
N ALA A 24 1.24 1.40 -3.67
CA ALA A 24 2.33 1.79 -4.55
C ALA A 24 3.48 2.46 -3.78
N ASP A 25 3.17 3.37 -2.86
CA ASP A 25 4.15 4.07 -2.02
C ASP A 25 4.93 3.09 -1.13
N ILE A 26 4.23 2.10 -0.56
CA ILE A 26 4.86 1.04 0.23
C ILE A 26 5.86 0.24 -0.60
N ARG A 27 5.48 -0.15 -1.83
CA ARG A 27 6.38 -0.87 -2.75
C ARG A 27 7.58 -0.02 -3.14
N ALA A 28 7.37 1.27 -3.41
CA ALA A 28 8.46 2.19 -3.74
C ALA A 28 9.44 2.35 -2.57
N ALA A 29 8.94 2.51 -1.34
CA ALA A 29 9.76 2.58 -0.13
C ALA A 29 10.57 1.29 0.08
N ARG A 30 9.96 0.12 -0.17
CA ARG A 30 10.65 -1.17 -0.15
C ARG A 30 11.79 -1.22 -1.16
N THR A 31 11.55 -0.82 -2.40
CA THR A 31 12.60 -0.79 -3.44
C THR A 31 13.76 0.10 -3.02
N ALA A 32 13.48 1.29 -2.48
CA ALA A 32 14.51 2.19 -1.97
C ALA A 32 15.31 1.59 -0.80
N LEU A 33 14.66 0.87 0.13
CA LEU A 33 15.34 0.16 1.22
C LEU A 33 16.28 -0.92 0.70
N GLN A 34 15.85 -1.72 -0.28
CA GLN A 34 16.67 -2.77 -0.90
C GLN A 34 17.84 -2.19 -1.68
N GLU A 35 17.67 -1.04 -2.34
CA GLU A 35 18.76 -0.32 -3.01
C GLU A 35 19.77 0.23 -1.99
N ALA A 36 19.29 0.80 -0.88
CA ALA A 36 20.15 1.27 0.21
C ALA A 36 20.96 0.13 0.83
N GLU A 37 20.34 -1.02 1.05
CA GLU A 37 21.00 -2.24 1.53
C GLU A 37 22.12 -2.68 0.57
N ARG A 38 21.84 -2.77 -0.74
CA ARG A 38 22.84 -3.13 -1.76
C ARG A 38 23.98 -2.12 -1.85
N ALA A 39 23.71 -0.84 -1.61
CA ALA A 39 24.72 0.21 -1.59
C ALA A 39 25.64 0.14 -0.35
N MET A 40 25.17 -0.46 0.76
CA MET A 40 25.98 -0.69 1.95
C MET A 40 26.96 -1.85 1.76
N GLN A 41 28.06 -1.60 1.03
CA GLN A 41 29.12 -2.58 0.73
C GLN A 41 30.12 -2.86 1.88
N TRP A 42 29.84 -2.44 3.12
CA TRP A 42 30.85 -2.39 4.18
C TRP A 42 30.43 -3.37 5.30
N ARG A 43 31.22 -4.44 5.51
CA ARG A 43 31.00 -5.43 6.59
C ARG A 43 31.20 -4.79 7.97
N SER A 44 30.16 -4.14 8.46
CA SER A 44 30.10 -3.55 9.79
C SER A 44 28.87 -4.08 10.52
N ARG A 45 28.95 -4.18 11.85
CA ARG A 45 27.78 -4.53 12.68
C ARG A 45 26.58 -3.61 12.45
N ALA A 46 26.83 -2.37 12.03
CA ALA A 46 25.78 -1.41 11.69
C ALA A 46 25.06 -1.77 10.39
N ALA A 47 25.78 -2.27 9.38
CA ALA A 47 25.20 -2.77 8.14
C ALA A 47 24.37 -4.04 8.39
N ASP A 48 24.89 -4.99 9.17
CA ASP A 48 24.15 -6.22 9.52
C ASP A 48 22.84 -5.90 10.28
N ALA A 49 22.90 -4.97 11.23
CA ALA A 49 21.73 -4.51 11.98
C ALA A 49 20.73 -3.72 11.10
N PHE A 50 21.22 -2.97 10.11
CA PHE A 50 20.38 -2.29 9.15
C PHE A 50 19.64 -3.29 8.26
N THR A 51 20.36 -4.26 7.66
CA THR A 51 19.78 -5.30 6.81
C THR A 51 18.71 -6.09 7.54
N SER A 52 19.00 -6.57 8.75
CA SER A 52 18.00 -7.33 9.54
C SER A 52 16.73 -6.52 9.81
N ARG A 53 16.86 -5.22 10.11
CA ARG A 53 15.69 -4.35 10.32
C ARG A 53 14.98 -4.02 9.02
N ALA A 54 15.70 -3.87 7.92
CA ALA A 54 15.14 -3.64 6.60
C ALA A 54 14.30 -4.86 6.18
N ASP A 55 14.81 -6.08 6.37
CA ASP A 55 14.08 -7.33 6.08
C ASP A 55 12.78 -7.44 6.89
N ASP A 56 12.81 -7.14 8.19
CA ASP A 56 11.61 -7.13 9.04
C ASP A 56 10.57 -6.11 8.55
N VAL A 57 11.03 -4.92 8.13
CA VAL A 57 10.18 -3.88 7.55
C VAL A 57 9.61 -4.34 6.21
N VAL A 58 10.42 -4.95 5.33
CA VAL A 58 9.94 -5.47 4.04
C VAL A 58 8.88 -6.55 4.24
N ALA A 59 9.13 -7.51 5.13
CA ALA A 59 8.20 -8.61 5.40
C ALA A 59 6.84 -8.12 5.94
N THR A 60 6.85 -7.12 6.83
CA THR A 60 5.62 -6.54 7.38
C THR A 60 4.90 -5.64 6.36
N THR A 61 5.65 -4.90 5.54
CA THR A 61 5.08 -3.97 4.57
C THR A 61 4.43 -4.66 3.37
N ASP A 62 4.92 -5.82 2.94
CA ASP A 62 4.27 -6.63 1.89
C ASP A 62 2.84 -7.02 2.29
N GLY A 63 2.63 -7.44 3.54
CA GLY A 63 1.30 -7.74 4.07
C GLY A 63 0.40 -6.51 4.19
N VAL A 64 0.96 -5.30 4.32
CA VAL A 64 0.18 -4.05 4.30
C VAL A 64 -0.24 -3.70 2.87
N ALA A 65 0.71 -3.73 1.92
CA ALA A 65 0.42 -3.44 0.52
C ALA A 65 -0.65 -4.38 -0.05
N HIS A 66 -0.57 -5.67 0.26
CA HIS A 66 -1.58 -6.65 -0.16
C HIS A 66 -2.98 -6.33 0.39
N ARG A 67 -3.09 -6.00 1.68
CA ARG A 67 -4.37 -5.59 2.29
C ARG A 67 -4.92 -4.30 1.70
N CYS A 68 -4.05 -3.37 1.29
CA CYS A 68 -4.45 -2.16 0.59
C CYS A 68 -5.04 -2.49 -0.80
N ASP A 69 -4.44 -3.41 -1.56
CA ASP A 69 -5.01 -3.86 -2.84
C ASP A 69 -6.38 -4.53 -2.65
N GLU A 70 -6.50 -5.45 -1.67
CA GLU A 70 -7.79 -6.10 -1.38
C GLU A 70 -8.88 -5.10 -0.98
N ALA A 71 -8.52 -4.10 -0.17
CA ALA A 71 -9.44 -3.03 0.20
C ALA A 71 -9.84 -2.17 -1.00
N ALA A 72 -8.90 -1.89 -1.91
CA ALA A 72 -9.17 -1.16 -3.14
C ALA A 72 -10.15 -1.91 -4.05
N ASP A 73 -9.97 -3.23 -4.21
CA ASP A 73 -10.86 -4.09 -4.99
C ASP A 73 -12.26 -4.17 -4.38
N ALA A 74 -12.35 -4.29 -3.04
CA ALA A 74 -13.63 -4.26 -2.34
C ALA A 74 -14.37 -2.93 -2.54
N LEU A 75 -13.67 -1.80 -2.45
CA LEU A 75 -14.22 -0.46 -2.67
C LEU A 75 -14.68 -0.25 -4.12
N LEU A 76 -13.95 -0.81 -5.10
CA LEU A 76 -14.38 -0.81 -6.50
C LEU A 76 -15.72 -1.53 -6.67
N ASN A 77 -15.84 -2.72 -6.10
CA ASN A 77 -17.07 -3.52 -6.18
C ASN A 77 -18.25 -2.81 -5.51
N ILE A 78 -18.03 -2.18 -4.35
CA ILE A 78 -19.04 -1.38 -3.65
C ILE A 78 -19.48 -0.20 -4.52
N GLY A 79 -18.53 0.56 -5.07
CA GLY A 79 -18.86 1.71 -5.93
C GLY A 79 -19.65 1.31 -7.17
N ASN A 80 -19.23 0.23 -7.85
CA ASN A 80 -19.95 -0.31 -9.02
C ASN A 80 -21.37 -0.74 -8.66
N TYR A 81 -21.54 -1.44 -7.53
CA TYR A 81 -22.85 -1.85 -7.05
C TYR A 81 -23.78 -0.67 -6.77
N LEU A 82 -23.26 0.37 -6.12
CA LEU A 82 -24.04 1.57 -5.77
C LEU A 82 -24.54 2.31 -7.02
N VAL A 83 -23.76 2.37 -8.11
CA VAL A 83 -24.21 3.02 -9.35
C VAL A 83 -25.24 2.19 -10.11
N THR A 84 -25.26 0.87 -9.92
CA THR A 84 -26.26 -0.02 -10.52
C THR A 84 -27.61 -0.06 -9.77
N ARG A 85 -27.74 0.66 -8.65
CA ARG A 85 -28.93 0.73 -7.80
C ARG A 85 -29.59 2.10 -7.83
#